data_AF-A0A0K1P5D9-F1
#
_entry.id   AF-A0A0K1P5D9-F1
#
_cell.length_a   1.000
_cell.length_b   1.000
_cell.length_c   1.000
_cell.angle_alpha   90.00
_cell.angle_beta   90.00
_cell.angle_gamma   90.00
#
_symmetry.space_group_name_H-M   'P 1'
#
loop_
_entity.id
_entity.type
_entity.pdbx_description
1 polymer ?
#
loop_
_entity_poly.entity_id
_entity_poly.type
_entity_poly.pdbx_seq_one_letter_code
_entity_poly.pdbx_strand_id
1 'polypeptide(L)'
;MEEIELLKNKIKELEDELSVFKTKEDYLNTGIDKVKGIYEVTRQNAEKIIFKAVSFAYSFKEELTLTLKKIKSNPSNYEEYVNELLNKNSHLLDENIDIVKNKIQEIVIKIINSK
;
A
#
# COMPACT_ATOMS: atom_id res chain seq x y z
N MET A 1 54.15 -4.92 -38.51
CA MET A 1 54.06 -4.06 -37.31
C MET A 1 52.71 -3.37 -37.24
N GLU A 2 52.24 -2.72 -38.31
CA GLU A 2 50.91 -2.07 -38.36
C GLU A 2 49.73 -2.97 -37.98
N GLU A 3 49.70 -4.22 -38.43
CA GLU A 3 48.59 -5.15 -38.16
C GLU A 3 48.45 -5.52 -36.67
N ILE A 4 49.58 -5.61 -35.95
CA ILE A 4 49.60 -5.87 -34.50
C ILE A 4 49.10 -4.65 -33.73
N GLU A 5 49.47 -3.44 -34.17
CA GLU A 5 48.98 -2.17 -33.60
C GLU A 5 47.46 -2.06 -33.75
N LEU A 6 46.95 -2.42 -34.94
CA LEU A 6 45.53 -2.36 -35.28
C LEU A 6 44.71 -3.35 -34.43
N LEU A 7 45.21 -4.57 -34.25
CA LEU A 7 44.60 -5.57 -33.38
C LEU A 7 44.59 -5.14 -31.91
N LYS A 8 45.67 -4.51 -31.42
CA LYS A 8 45.72 -3.96 -30.05
C LYS A 8 44.69 -2.87 -29.83
N ASN A 9 44.54 -1.96 -30.79
CA ASN A 9 43.51 -0.92 -30.71
C ASN A 9 42.11 -1.53 -30.72
N LYS A 10 41.87 -2.55 -31.55
CA LYS A 10 40.59 -3.25 -31.59
C LYS A 10 40.27 -3.97 -30.28
N ILE A 11 41.25 -4.64 -29.68
CA ILE A 11 41.09 -5.27 -28.36
C ILE A 11 40.70 -4.23 -27.32
N LYS A 12 41.39 -3.09 -27.29
CA LYS A 12 41.09 -2.02 -26.34
C LYS A 12 39.68 -1.45 -26.54
N GLU A 13 39.26 -1.19 -27.77
CA GLU A 13 37.89 -0.76 -28.08
C GLU A 13 36.85 -1.77 -27.59
N LEU A 14 37.09 -3.06 -27.82
CA LEU A 14 36.18 -4.12 -27.38
C LEU A 14 36.14 -4.26 -25.85
N GLU A 15 37.26 -4.07 -25.17
CA GLU A 15 37.33 -4.05 -23.70
C GLU A 15 36.55 -2.87 -23.12
N ASP A 16 36.69 -1.69 -23.71
CA ASP A 16 35.94 -0.49 -23.34
C ASP A 16 34.43 -0.69 -23.57
N GLU A 17 34.05 -1.25 -24.71
CA GLU A 17 32.65 -1.55 -25.05
C GLU A 17 32.04 -2.59 -24.11
N LEU A 18 32.79 -3.66 -23.78
CA LEU A 18 32.39 -4.67 -22.80
C LEU A 18 32.17 -4.06 -21.42
N SER A 19 33.02 -3.12 -21.00
CA SER A 19 32.89 -2.43 -19.72
C SER A 19 31.61 -1.58 -19.66
N VAL A 20 31.28 -0.90 -20.75
CA VAL A 20 30.02 -0.16 -20.90
C VAL A 20 28.81 -1.11 -20.78
N PHE A 21 28.85 -2.27 -21.44
CA PHE A 21 27.77 -3.24 -21.35
C PHE A 21 27.58 -3.80 -19.94
N LYS A 22 28.66 -4.17 -19.25
CA LYS A 22 28.60 -4.64 -17.86
C LYS A 22 27.98 -3.59 -16.93
N THR A 23 28.38 -2.33 -17.08
CA THR A 23 27.83 -1.24 -16.26
C THR A 23 26.32 -1.05 -16.49
N LYS A 24 25.86 -1.18 -17.74
CA LYS A 24 24.43 -1.13 -18.07
C LYS A 24 23.67 -2.33 -17.50
N GLU A 25 24.25 -3.51 -17.58
CA GLU A 25 23.67 -4.73 -17.01
C GLU A 25 23.49 -4.62 -15.50
N ASP A 26 24.51 -4.15 -14.78
CA ASP A 26 24.44 -3.93 -13.32
C ASP A 26 23.37 -2.89 -12.94
N TYR A 27 23.27 -1.80 -13.70
CA TYR A 27 22.22 -0.79 -13.51
C TYR A 27 20.83 -1.38 -13.71
N LEU A 28 20.63 -2.18 -14.77
CA LEU A 28 19.36 -2.83 -15.07
C LEU A 28 19.00 -3.85 -13.98
N ASN A 29 19.94 -4.70 -13.58
CA ASN A 29 19.71 -5.70 -12.54
C ASN A 29 19.33 -5.03 -11.21
N THR A 30 20.06 -3.99 -10.81
CA THR A 30 19.75 -3.20 -9.61
C THR A 30 18.39 -2.50 -9.72
N GLY A 31 18.07 -1.98 -10.91
CA GLY A 31 16.78 -1.35 -11.18
C GLY A 31 15.62 -2.34 -11.08
N ILE A 32 15.78 -3.54 -11.65
CA ILE A 32 14.80 -4.62 -11.60
C ILE A 32 14.53 -5.03 -10.14
N ASP A 33 15.57 -5.20 -9.33
CA ASP A 33 15.40 -5.59 -7.93
C ASP A 33 14.69 -4.52 -7.10
N LYS A 34 14.99 -3.23 -7.32
CA LYS A 34 14.27 -2.13 -6.70
C LYS A 34 12.79 -2.12 -7.08
N VAL A 35 12.48 -2.30 -8.37
CA VAL A 35 11.09 -2.32 -8.84
C VAL A 35 10.32 -3.51 -8.28
N LYS A 36 10.93 -4.70 -8.22
CA LYS A 36 10.35 -5.88 -7.57
C LYS A 36 10.04 -5.61 -6.10
N GLY A 37 10.97 -4.98 -5.37
CA GLY A 37 10.76 -4.60 -3.97
C GLY A 37 9.60 -3.63 -3.78
N ILE A 38 9.52 -2.57 -4.60
CA ILE A 38 8.40 -1.61 -4.56
C ILE A 38 7.08 -2.29 -4.88
N TYR A 39 7.04 -3.15 -5.90
CA TYR A 39 5.85 -3.90 -6.28
C TYR A 39 5.38 -4.80 -5.14
N GLU A 40 6.29 -5.52 -4.49
CA GLU A 40 5.96 -6.40 -3.36
C GLU A 40 5.36 -5.62 -2.20
N VAL A 41 5.98 -4.49 -1.81
CA VAL A 41 5.44 -3.63 -0.74
C VAL A 41 4.07 -3.08 -1.11
N THR A 42 3.90 -2.64 -2.35
CA THR A 42 2.62 -2.10 -2.84
C THR A 42 1.53 -3.18 -2.84
N ARG A 43 1.86 -4.40 -3.29
CA ARG A 43 0.96 -5.55 -3.27
C ARG A 43 0.52 -5.87 -1.84
N GLN A 44 1.46 -6.03 -0.91
CA GLN A 44 1.15 -6.32 0.49
C GLN A 44 0.29 -5.23 1.14
N ASN A 45 0.53 -3.96 0.79
CA ASN A 45 -0.30 -2.86 1.29
C ASN A 45 -1.72 -2.90 0.71
N ALA A 46 -1.86 -3.17 -0.58
CA ALA A 46 -3.16 -3.35 -1.22
C ALA A 46 -3.93 -4.52 -0.59
N GLU A 47 -3.28 -5.67 -0.38
CA GLU A 47 -3.86 -6.84 0.29
C GLU A 47 -4.35 -6.50 1.71
N LYS A 48 -3.56 -5.76 2.49
CA LYS A 48 -3.96 -5.30 3.83
C LYS A 48 -5.17 -4.37 3.80
N ILE A 49 -5.23 -3.45 2.83
CA ILE A 49 -6.36 -2.54 2.65
C ILE A 49 -7.63 -3.34 2.31
N ILE A 50 -7.53 -4.23 1.33
CA ILE A 50 -8.64 -5.09 0.90
C ILE A 50 -9.12 -5.95 2.07
N PHE A 51 -8.21 -6.62 2.77
CA PHE A 51 -8.55 -7.44 3.93
C PHE A 51 -9.29 -6.63 4.99
N LYS A 52 -8.77 -5.45 5.37
CA LYS A 52 -9.44 -4.57 6.34
C LYS A 52 -10.83 -4.13 5.87
N ALA A 53 -10.98 -3.77 4.60
CA ALA A 53 -12.27 -3.39 4.04
C ALA A 53 -13.28 -4.53 4.09
N VAL A 54 -12.86 -5.75 3.73
CA VAL A 54 -13.70 -6.96 3.81
C VAL A 54 -14.07 -7.28 5.25
N SER A 55 -13.09 -7.35 6.16
CA SER A 55 -13.34 -7.59 7.58
C SER A 55 -14.32 -6.59 8.16
N PHE A 56 -14.15 -5.31 7.82
CA PHE A 56 -15.08 -4.26 8.21
C PHE A 56 -16.51 -4.53 7.71
N ALA A 57 -16.67 -4.81 6.42
CA ALA A 57 -17.99 -5.08 5.85
C ALA A 57 -18.71 -6.25 6.54
N TYR A 58 -17.96 -7.31 6.90
CA TYR A 58 -18.51 -8.43 7.67
C TYR A 58 -18.92 -8.03 9.09
N SER A 59 -18.05 -7.34 9.84
CA SER A 59 -18.37 -6.89 11.20
C SER A 59 -19.56 -5.93 11.21
N PHE A 60 -19.61 -4.97 10.29
CA PHE A 60 -20.72 -4.02 10.19
C PHE A 60 -22.05 -4.71 9.84
N LYS A 61 -22.02 -5.71 8.94
CA LYS A 61 -23.19 -6.54 8.63
C LYS A 61 -23.70 -7.31 9.87
N GLU A 62 -22.79 -7.84 10.69
CA GLU A 62 -23.18 -8.52 11.94
C GLU A 62 -23.83 -7.55 12.92
N GLU A 63 -23.29 -6.36 13.10
CA GLU A 63 -23.86 -5.33 13.96
C GLU A 63 -25.24 -4.87 13.49
N LEU A 64 -25.43 -4.67 12.18
CA LEU A 64 -26.75 -4.41 11.59
C LEU A 64 -27.73 -5.55 11.89
N THR A 65 -27.28 -6.80 11.71
CA THR A 65 -28.12 -7.98 11.96
C THR A 65 -28.56 -8.07 13.42
N LEU A 66 -27.64 -7.80 14.36
CA LEU A 66 -27.95 -7.78 15.80
C LEU A 66 -28.90 -6.65 16.16
N THR A 67 -28.68 -5.46 15.59
CA THR A 67 -29.56 -4.30 15.80
C THR A 67 -30.97 -4.57 15.29
N LEU A 68 -31.11 -5.17 14.09
CA LEU A 68 -32.41 -5.57 13.55
C LEU A 68 -33.11 -6.61 14.43
N LYS A 69 -32.36 -7.56 15.02
CA LYS A 69 -32.92 -8.51 15.98
C LYS A 69 -33.43 -7.81 17.24
N LYS A 70 -32.67 -6.86 17.81
CA LYS A 70 -33.12 -6.06 18.96
C LYS A 70 -34.41 -5.30 18.65
N ILE A 71 -34.47 -4.63 17.50
CA ILE A 71 -35.67 -3.89 17.04
C ILE A 71 -36.86 -4.83 16.87
N LYS A 72 -36.66 -6.00 16.27
CA LYS A 72 -37.73 -6.99 16.10
C LYS A 72 -38.26 -7.51 17.44
N SER A 73 -37.39 -7.65 18.44
CA SER A 73 -37.76 -8.11 19.79
C SER A 73 -38.40 -7.00 20.65
N ASN A 74 -38.00 -5.74 20.48
CA ASN A 74 -38.57 -4.60 21.19
C ASN A 74 -38.67 -3.37 20.26
N PRO A 75 -39.75 -3.26 19.45
CA PRO A 75 -39.88 -2.20 18.45
C PRO A 75 -39.98 -0.78 19.04
N SER A 76 -40.44 -0.65 20.28
CA SER A 76 -40.62 0.65 20.94
C SER A 76 -39.31 1.41 21.18
N ASN A 77 -38.18 0.69 21.22
CA ASN A 77 -36.85 1.27 21.45
C ASN A 77 -36.03 1.41 20.15
N TYR A 78 -36.68 1.46 18.98
CA TYR A 78 -35.94 1.44 17.71
C TYR A 78 -34.93 2.59 17.59
N GLU A 79 -35.30 3.81 18.00
CA GLU A 79 -34.42 4.98 17.90
C GLU A 79 -33.16 4.80 18.75
N GLU A 80 -33.31 4.25 19.96
CA GLU A 80 -32.20 3.94 20.85
C GLU A 80 -31.22 2.96 20.19
N TYR A 81 -31.73 1.85 19.65
CA TYR A 81 -30.88 0.82 19.02
C TYR A 81 -30.20 1.31 17.74
N VAL A 82 -30.87 2.16 16.96
CA VAL A 82 -30.27 2.78 15.77
C VAL A 82 -29.18 3.78 16.18
N ASN A 83 -29.43 4.60 17.20
CA ASN A 83 -28.45 5.56 17.70
C ASN A 83 -27.22 4.87 18.32
N GLU A 84 -27.38 3.76 19.03
CA GLU A 84 -26.26 2.92 19.48
C GLU A 84 -25.37 2.47 18.31
N LEU A 85 -25.99 1.95 17.25
CA LEU A 85 -25.27 1.48 16.06
C LEU A 85 -24.52 2.62 15.36
N LEU A 86 -25.18 3.77 15.17
CA LEU A 86 -24.59 4.93 14.51
C LEU A 86 -23.42 5.51 15.32
N ASN A 87 -23.57 5.63 16.64
CA ASN A 87 -22.50 6.14 17.51
C ASN A 87 -21.29 5.21 17.51
N LYS A 88 -21.52 3.90 17.61
CA LYS A 88 -20.44 2.89 17.57
C LYS A 88 -19.66 2.93 16.25
N ASN A 89 -20.32 3.27 15.15
CA ASN A 89 -19.74 3.32 13.81
C ASN A 89 -19.46 4.74 13.29
N SER A 90 -19.59 5.76 14.13
CA SER A 90 -19.46 7.18 13.75
C SER A 90 -18.15 7.51 13.05
N HIS A 91 -17.04 6.90 13.48
CA HIS A 91 -15.72 7.04 12.88
C HIS A 91 -15.62 6.56 11.43
N LEU A 92 -16.62 5.85 10.91
CA LEU A 92 -16.70 5.30 9.56
C LEU A 92 -17.71 6.05 8.69
N LEU A 93 -18.71 6.67 9.32
CA LEU A 93 -19.79 7.41 8.66
C LEU A 93 -19.45 8.90 8.51
N ASP A 94 -18.30 9.32 9.05
CA ASP A 94 -17.80 10.68 8.93
C ASP A 94 -17.18 10.88 7.53
N GLU A 95 -17.98 11.38 6.59
CA GLU A 95 -17.61 11.60 5.19
C GLU A 95 -16.69 12.81 4.98
N ASN A 96 -16.33 13.54 6.05
CA ASN A 96 -15.50 14.73 5.93
C ASN A 96 -14.04 14.36 5.59
N ILE A 97 -13.73 14.45 4.30
CA ILE A 97 -12.43 14.10 3.73
C ILE A 97 -11.27 14.88 4.38
N ASP A 98 -11.50 16.10 4.86
CA ASP A 98 -10.48 16.90 5.53
C ASP A 98 -10.15 16.35 6.93
N ILE A 99 -11.15 15.83 7.65
CA ILE A 99 -10.96 15.18 8.97
C ILE A 99 -10.18 13.87 8.79
N VAL A 100 -10.52 13.08 7.77
CA VAL A 100 -9.81 11.83 7.45
C VAL A 100 -8.36 12.12 7.06
N LYS A 101 -8.13 13.13 6.23
CA LYS A 101 -6.79 13.54 5.79
C LYS A 101 -5.92 14.01 6.95
N ASN A 102 -6.48 14.80 7.87
CA ASN A 102 -5.78 15.26 9.08
C ASN A 102 -5.40 14.08 9.99
N LYS A 103 -6.32 13.14 10.22
CA LYS A 103 -6.02 11.91 11.00
C LYS A 103 -4.90 11.07 10.36
N ILE A 104 -4.91 10.94 9.03
CA ILE A 104 -3.83 10.23 8.31
C ILE A 104 -2.50 10.96 8.50
N GLN A 105 -2.47 12.29 8.34
CA GLN A 105 -1.25 13.07 8.54
C GLN A 105 -0.69 12.94 9.97
N GLU A 106 -1.54 12.99 11.00
CA GLU A 106 -1.12 12.80 12.38
C GLU A 106 -0.50 11.41 12.62
N ILE A 107 -1.08 10.35 12.04
CA ILE A 107 -0.55 8.99 12.13
C ILE A 107 0.82 8.90 11.44
N VAL A 108 0.95 9.47 10.24
CA VAL A 108 2.21 9.47 9.48
C VAL A 108 3.31 10.23 10.24
N ILE A 109 3.01 11.41 10.80
CA ILE A 109 3.95 12.20 11.60
C ILE A 109 4.41 11.41 12.84
N LYS A 110 3.49 10.74 13.54
CA LYS A 110 3.84 9.88 14.68
C LYS A 110 4.79 8.76 14.30
N ILE A 111 4.57 8.09 13.16
CA ILE A 111 5.44 7.00 12.67
C ILE A 111 6.84 7.52 12.31
N ILE A 112 6.93 8.71 11.68
CA ILE A 112 8.21 9.33 11.32
C ILE A 112 8.99 9.74 12.56
N ASN A 113 8.32 10.35 13.55
CA ASN A 113 8.94 10.86 14.77
C ASN A 113 9.13 9.81 15.87
N SER A 114 8.62 8.58 15.68
CA SER A 114 8.85 7.46 16.59
C SER A 114 10.13 6.65 16.27
N LYS A 115 10.94 7.12 15.32
CA LYS A 115 12.30 6.64 15.06
C LYS A 115 13.31 7.52 15.77
#